data_AF-A0A2E3BCH5-F1
#
_entry.id   AF-A0A2E3BCH5-F1
#
_cell.length_a   1.000
_cell.length_b   1.000
_cell.length_c   1.000
_cell.angle_alpha   90.00
_cell.angle_beta   90.00
_cell.angle_gamma   90.00
#
_symmetry.space_group_name_H-M   'P 1'
#
loop_
_entity.id
_entity.type
_entity.pdbx_description
1 polymer ?
#
loop_
_entity_poly.entity_id
_entity_poly.type
_entity_poly.pdbx_seq_one_letter_code
_entity_poly.pdbx_strand_id
1 'polypeptide(L)'
;AGVPGVGLVTLAMVLQQVGLPVEGIALIIGVDRILDMVRTAVNVTGDATVSCIVASSEDAIDRTVFNNREAGVLDLPSPNREEKS
;
A
#
# COMPACT_ATOMS: atom_id res chain seq x y z
N ALA A 1 -3.16 -2.70 -15.09
CA ALA A 1 -2.97 -2.68 -13.62
C ALA A 1 -2.56 -4.08 -13.18
N GLY A 2 -1.56 -4.21 -12.30
CA GLY A 2 -0.74 -5.42 -12.12
C GLY A 2 -1.53 -6.71 -11.90
N VAL A 3 -1.24 -7.72 -12.72
CA VAL A 3 -1.74 -9.08 -12.52
C VAL A 3 -0.96 -9.70 -11.34
N PRO A 4 -1.64 -10.21 -10.29
CA PRO A 4 -0.98 -10.88 -9.17
C PRO A 4 -0.11 -12.03 -9.69
N GLY A 5 1.18 -12.03 -9.32
CA GLY A 5 2.13 -13.10 -9.66
C GLY A 5 3.03 -12.87 -10.88
N VAL A 6 2.86 -11.79 -11.67
CA VAL A 6 3.79 -11.50 -12.79
C VAL A 6 5.21 -11.23 -12.28
N GLY A 7 5.33 -10.55 -11.14
CA GLY A 7 6.64 -10.32 -10.50
C GLY A 7 7.34 -11.61 -10.08
N LEU A 8 6.59 -12.65 -9.71
CA LEU A 8 7.10 -13.96 -9.32
C LEU A 8 7.63 -14.73 -10.54
N VAL A 9 6.93 -14.66 -11.67
CA VAL A 9 7.35 -15.27 -12.95
C VAL A 9 8.65 -14.63 -13.44
N THR A 10 8.74 -13.29 -13.40
CA THR A 10 9.98 -12.59 -13.79
C THR A 10 11.14 -12.91 -12.85
N LEU A 11 10.89 -13.00 -11.54
CA LEU A 11 11.91 -13.38 -10.55
C LEU A 11 12.41 -14.81 -10.76
N ALA A 12 11.51 -15.78 -10.98
CA ALA A 12 11.87 -17.16 -11.26
C ALA A 12 12.72 -17.29 -12.54
N MET A 13 12.40 -16.51 -13.58
CA MET A 13 13.17 -16.45 -14.83
C MET A 13 14.60 -15.92 -14.59
N VAL A 14 14.75 -14.85 -13.81
CA VAL A 14 16.07 -14.28 -13.49
C VAL A 14 16.89 -15.26 -12.65
N LEU A 15 16.28 -15.94 -11.67
CA LEU A 15 16.96 -16.92 -10.82
C LEU A 15 17.47 -18.14 -11.61
N GLN A 16 16.71 -18.61 -12.61
CA GLN A 16 17.18 -19.64 -13.54
C GLN A 16 18.37 -19.16 -14.39
N GLN A 17 18.35 -17.90 -14.85
CA GLN A 17 19.45 -17.33 -15.64
C GLN A 17 20.76 -17.21 -14.86
N VAL A 18 20.70 -17.02 -13.54
CA VAL A 18 21.89 -16.96 -12.66
C VAL A 18 22.30 -18.33 -12.08
N GLY A 19 21.67 -19.42 -12.52
CA GLY A 19 22.05 -20.79 -12.15
C GLY A 19 21.63 -21.24 -10.74
N LEU A 20 20.66 -20.57 -10.12
CA LEU A 20 20.17 -20.95 -8.79
C LEU A 20 19.17 -22.12 -8.86
N PRO A 21 19.29 -23.12 -7.95
CA PRO A 21 18.41 -24.29 -7.91
C PRO A 21 16.94 -23.93 -7.62
N VAL A 22 16.02 -24.68 -8.24
CA VAL A 22 14.56 -24.43 -8.24
C VAL A 22 13.95 -24.55 -6.84
N GLU A 23 14.60 -25.27 -5.94
CA GLU A 23 14.21 -25.43 -4.53
C GLU A 23 14.11 -24.09 -3.79
N GLY A 24 14.94 -23.09 -4.15
CA GLY A 24 14.85 -21.72 -3.60
C GLY A 24 13.59 -20.96 -4.06
N ILE A 25 13.01 -21.32 -5.21
CA ILE A 25 11.82 -20.70 -5.78
C ILE A 25 10.57 -21.12 -4.99
N ALA A 26 10.53 -22.35 -4.46
CA ALA A 26 9.41 -22.84 -3.65
C ALA A 26 9.22 -22.03 -2.35
N LEU A 27 10.30 -21.60 -1.70
CA LEU A 27 10.25 -20.72 -0.54
C LEU A 27 9.72 -19.32 -0.90
N ILE A 28 10.11 -18.79 -2.06
CA ILE A 28 9.68 -17.48 -2.55
C ILE A 28 8.19 -17.48 -2.88
N ILE A 29 7.65 -18.57 -3.47
CA ILE A 29 6.21 -18.72 -3.73
C ILE A 29 5.41 -18.69 -2.42
N GLY A 30 5.95 -19.27 -1.34
CA GLY A 30 5.30 -19.26 -0.02
C GLY A 30 5.14 -17.85 0.57
N VAL A 31 6.07 -16.94 0.29
CA VAL A 31 6.04 -15.55 0.80
C VAL A 31 5.50 -14.53 -0.22
N ASP A 32 5.30 -14.90 -1.48
CA ASP A 32 4.87 -14.03 -2.57
C ASP A 32 3.64 -13.19 -2.22
N ARG A 33 2.62 -13.80 -1.61
CA ARG A 33 1.39 -13.08 -1.21
C ARG A 33 1.67 -11.98 -0.20
N ILE A 34 2.56 -12.23 0.77
CA ILE A 34 2.93 -11.23 1.78
C ILE A 34 3.78 -10.14 1.13
N LEU A 35 4.76 -10.53 0.29
CA LEU A 35 5.62 -9.59 -0.41
C LEU A 35 4.86 -8.68 -1.39
N ASP A 36 3.82 -9.19 -2.04
CA ASP A 36 2.96 -8.43 -2.95
C ASP A 36 2.10 -7.40 -2.19
N MET A 37 1.55 -7.79 -1.03
CA MET A 37 0.84 -6.86 -0.15
C MET A 37 1.78 -5.78 0.40
N VAL A 38 2.99 -6.15 0.84
CA VAL A 38 4.00 -5.19 1.30
C VAL A 38 4.38 -4.23 0.18
N ARG A 39 4.56 -4.71 -1.06
CA ARG A 39 4.84 -3.86 -2.22
C ARG A 39 3.74 -2.82 -2.44
N THR A 40 2.48 -3.23 -2.35
CA THR A 40 1.34 -2.31 -2.50
C THR A 40 1.34 -1.25 -1.40
N ALA A 41 1.55 -1.67 -0.14
CA ALA A 41 1.60 -0.75 1.00
C ALA A 41 2.74 0.27 0.89
N VAL A 42 3.94 -0.19 0.49
CA VAL A 42 5.11 0.68 0.31
C VAL A 42 4.89 1.66 -0.84
N ASN A 43 4.33 1.21 -1.97
CA ASN A 43 4.04 2.09 -3.09
C ASN A 43 3.07 3.22 -2.70
N VAL A 44 1.93 2.88 -2.08
CA VAL A 44 0.94 3.88 -1.64
C VAL A 44 1.51 4.84 -0.59
N THR A 45 2.29 4.31 0.37
CA THR A 45 2.92 5.14 1.40
C THR A 45 3.97 6.08 0.81
N GLY A 46 4.74 5.61 -0.18
CA GLY A 46 5.71 6.41 -0.91
C GLY A 46 5.05 7.56 -1.65
N ASP A 47 3.99 7.28 -2.41
CA ASP A 47 3.22 8.30 -3.13
C ASP A 47 2.62 9.35 -2.18
N ALA A 48 2.04 8.91 -1.05
CA ALA A 48 1.52 9.81 -0.03
C ALA A 48 2.63 10.69 0.60
N THR A 49 3.79 10.08 0.89
CA THR A 49 4.93 10.79 1.48
C THR A 49 5.47 11.86 0.53
N VAL A 50 5.70 11.51 -0.74
CA VAL A 50 6.18 12.46 -1.76
C VAL A 50 5.15 13.56 -1.99
N SER A 51 3.86 13.22 -2.04
CA SER A 51 2.78 14.20 -2.17
C SER A 51 2.79 15.22 -1.03
N CYS A 52 2.95 14.77 0.22
CA CYS A 52 3.07 15.67 1.38
C CYS A 52 4.34 16.53 1.33
N ILE A 53 5.47 15.97 0.90
CA ILE A 53 6.74 16.72 0.78
C ILE A 53 6.59 17.82 -0.28
N VAL A 54 6.08 17.49 -1.47
CA VAL A 54 5.87 18.45 -2.56
C VAL A 54 4.83 19.51 -2.16
N ALA A 55 3.71 19.11 -1.56
CA ALA A 55 2.72 20.05 -1.07
C ALA A 55 3.31 21.00 -0.02
N SER A 56 4.20 20.50 0.85
CA SER A 56 4.88 21.36 1.81
C SER A 56 5.95 22.27 1.18
N SER A 57 6.59 21.87 0.07
CA SER A 57 7.57 22.73 -0.62
C SER A 57 6.92 23.83 -1.44
N GLU A 58 5.74 23.56 -1.99
CA GLU A 58 4.96 24.50 -2.80
C GLU A 58 3.96 25.35 -1.98
N ASP A 59 4.06 25.30 -0.63
CA ASP A 59 3.11 25.96 0.30
C ASP A 59 1.63 25.62 0.05
N ALA A 60 1.38 24.43 -0.50
CA ALA A 60 0.07 23.90 -0.87
C ALA A 60 -0.51 22.95 0.19
N ILE A 61 0.12 22.83 1.37
CA ILE A 61 -0.32 21.96 2.46
C ILE A 61 -1.16 22.75 3.48
N ASP A 62 -2.41 22.32 3.71
CA ASP A 62 -3.22 22.87 4.80
C ASP A 62 -2.74 22.32 6.15
N ARG A 63 -1.98 23.13 6.88
CA ARG A 63 -1.44 22.78 8.19
C ARG A 63 -2.50 22.65 9.28
N THR A 64 -3.67 23.27 9.11
CA THR A 64 -4.76 23.17 10.09
C THR A 64 -5.37 21.77 10.05
N VAL A 65 -5.60 21.25 8.84
CA VAL A 65 -6.08 19.87 8.62
C VAL A 65 -4.99 18.85 8.94
N PHE A 66 -3.75 19.07 8.47
CA PHE A 66 -2.65 18.13 8.67
C PHE A 66 -2.31 17.90 10.15
N ASN A 67 -2.38 18.94 10.99
CA ASN A 67 -2.09 18.84 12.43
C ASN A 67 -3.34 18.52 13.28
N ASN A 68 -4.52 18.36 12.67
CA ASN A 68 -5.73 18.04 13.41
C ASN A 68 -5.70 16.59 13.89
N ARG A 69 -5.80 16.39 15.21
CA ARG A 69 -5.86 15.04 15.83
C ARG A 69 -7.14 14.28 15.51
N GLU A 70 -8.19 14.99 15.09
CA GLU A 70 -9.47 14.42 14.65
C GLU A 70 -9.53 14.21 13.13
N ALA A 71 -8.43 14.49 12.40
CA ALA A 71 -8.38 14.22 10.97
C ALA A 71 -8.60 12.73 10.69
N GLY A 72 -9.57 12.41 9.82
CA GLY A 72 -9.87 11.03 9.42
C GLY A 72 -10.80 10.26 10.36
N VAL A 73 -11.33 10.88 11.42
CA VAL A 73 -12.47 10.29 12.16
C VAL A 73 -13.67 10.27 11.21
N LEU A 74 -14.12 9.06 10.83
CA LEU A 74 -15.37 8.88 10.09
C LEU A 74 -16.51 9.22 11.06
N ASP A 75 -17.17 10.36 10.83
CA ASP A 75 -18.45 10.65 11.47
C ASP A 75 -19.50 9.73 10.81
N LEU A 76 -19.52 8.46 11.25
CA LEU A 76 -20.49 7.49 10.75
C LEU A 76 -21.87 7.96 11.20
N PRO A 77 -22.83 8.20 10.29
CA PRO A 77 -24.19 8.49 10.70
C PRO A 77 -24.68 7.32 11.56
N SER A 78 -25.08 7.61 12.79
CA SER A 78 -25.59 6.61 13.72
C SER A 78 -26.80 5.91 13.09
N PRO A 79 -26.81 4.56 12.99
CA PRO A 79 -27.95 3.87 12.41
C PRO A 79 -29.12 3.98 13.38
N ASN A 80 -30.18 4.65 12.94
CA ASN A 80 -31.52 4.72 13.52
C ASN A 80 -31.65 5.20 14.98
N ARG A 81 -32.14 6.43 15.12
CA ARG A 81 -33.28 6.69 16.00
C ARG A 81 -34.45 7.21 15.16
N GLU A 82 -35.16 6.27 14.52
CA GLU A 82 -36.60 6.41 14.38
C GLU A 82 -37.25 6.27 15.76
N GLU A 83 -38.39 6.95 15.93
CA GLU A 83 -39.25 6.98 17.13
C GLU A 83 -38.63 7.71 18.35
N LYS A 84 -39.23 8.74 18.92
CA LYS A 84 -40.65 8.84 19.28
C LYS A 84 -41.00 10.27 19.75
N SER A 85 -42.17 10.72 19.30
CA SER A 85 -43.09 11.70 19.91
C SER A 85 -42.75 13.18 19.90
#